data_AF-A0A6G2VVL5-F1
#
_entry.id   AF-A0A6G2VVL5-F1
#
_cell.length_a   1.000
_cell.length_b   1.000
_cell.length_c   1.000
_cell.angle_alpha   90.00
_cell.angle_beta   90.00
_cell.angle_gamma   90.00
#
_symmetry.space_group_name_H-M   'P 1'
#
loop_
_entity.id
_entity.type
_entity.pdbx_description
1 polymer ?
#
loop_
_entity_poly.entity_id
_entity_poly.type
_entity_poly.pdbx_seq_one_letter_code
_entity_poly.pdbx_strand_id
1 'polypeptide(L)'
;TSGSTGTPKGVVVTHRGLASFAAAAAEQYAAGPGDRVLQFASPSFDASVLELCVSLLSGAALVTGEEGPLVGERLAEVLAERRVSHTLIPPAALATVPPQTAGTLPHLRTLIVGAEACPADLVDTWAPGRRMINS
;
A
#
# COMPACT_ATOMS: atom_id res chain seq x y z
N THR A 1 3.84 12.71 -14.78
CA THR A 1 3.31 13.57 -13.69
C THR A 1 2.77 14.87 -14.28
N SER A 2 1.82 15.55 -13.61
CA SER A 2 1.00 16.63 -14.22
C SER A 2 1.78 17.85 -14.73
N GLY A 3 2.92 18.18 -14.13
CA GLY A 3 3.78 19.29 -14.56
C GLY A 3 3.15 20.68 -14.31
N SER A 4 3.89 21.61 -13.72
CA SER A 4 3.40 22.97 -13.42
C SER A 4 3.00 23.80 -14.66
N THR A 5 3.40 23.36 -15.86
CA THR A 5 3.14 24.04 -17.14
C THR A 5 1.92 23.47 -17.88
N GLY A 6 1.16 22.55 -17.27
CA GLY A 6 0.01 21.89 -17.89
C GLY A 6 0.36 20.82 -18.93
N THR A 7 1.63 20.63 -19.25
CA THR A 7 2.12 19.53 -20.08
C THR A 7 2.69 18.42 -19.19
N PRO A 8 2.19 17.18 -19.28
CA PRO A 8 2.73 16.08 -18.51
C PRO A 8 4.22 15.87 -18.74
N LYS A 9 4.98 15.69 -17.66
CA LYS A 9 6.40 15.32 -17.72
C LYS A 9 6.54 13.83 -17.52
N GLY A 10 7.23 13.16 -18.46
CA GLY A 10 7.62 11.76 -18.33
C GLY A 10 8.83 11.63 -17.41
N VAL A 11 8.75 10.73 -16.43
CA VAL A 11 9.88 10.39 -15.57
C VAL A 11 10.38 9.02 -16.02
N VAL A 12 11.63 8.96 -16.48
CA VAL A 12 12.25 7.71 -16.91
C VAL A 12 13.04 7.12 -15.75
N VAL A 13 12.60 5.97 -15.25
CA VAL A 13 13.31 5.18 -14.25
C VAL A 13 13.87 3.94 -14.93
N THR A 14 15.18 3.75 -14.84
CA THR A 14 15.83 2.56 -15.44
C THR A 14 15.76 1.37 -14.51
N HIS A 15 15.73 0.16 -15.09
CA HIS A 15 15.67 -1.08 -14.33
C HIS A 15 16.83 -1.27 -13.33
N ARG A 16 17.98 -0.64 -13.57
CA ARG A 16 19.15 -0.71 -12.67
C ARG A 16 18.84 -0.17 -11.28
N GLY A 17 18.00 0.86 -11.17
CA GLY A 17 17.60 1.42 -9.87
C GLY A 17 16.59 0.54 -9.13
N LEU A 18 15.75 -0.20 -9.87
CA LEU A 18 14.67 -1.00 -9.30
C LEU A 18 15.17 -2.18 -8.47
N ALA A 19 16.28 -2.83 -8.85
CA ALA A 19 16.80 -3.97 -8.10
C ALA A 19 17.22 -3.57 -6.66
N SER A 20 17.95 -2.46 -6.53
CA SER A 20 18.36 -1.94 -5.21
C SER A 20 17.15 -1.45 -4.42
N PHE A 21 16.20 -0.79 -5.09
CA PHE A 21 14.97 -0.35 -4.46
C PHE A 21 14.13 -1.52 -3.93
N ALA A 22 13.98 -2.58 -4.72
CA ALA A 22 13.23 -3.77 -4.33
C ALA A 22 13.86 -4.47 -3.11
N ALA A 23 15.18 -4.60 -3.08
CA ALA A 23 15.89 -5.16 -1.93
C ALA A 23 15.65 -4.33 -0.65
N ALA A 24 15.76 -3.00 -0.75
CA ALA A 24 15.48 -2.10 0.36
C ALA A 24 14.01 -2.15 0.79
N ALA A 25 13.07 -2.21 -0.15
CA ALA A 25 11.64 -2.33 0.13
C ALA A 25 11.30 -3.67 0.80
N ALA A 26 11.87 -4.78 0.36
CA ALA A 26 11.66 -6.09 0.99
C ALA A 26 12.09 -6.09 2.46
N GLU A 27 13.26 -5.54 2.76
CA GLU A 27 13.76 -5.36 4.13
C GLU A 27 12.86 -4.38 4.92
N GLN A 28 12.57 -3.22 4.33
CA GLN A 28 11.80 -2.17 5.00
C GLN A 28 10.37 -2.59 5.26
N TYR A 29 9.71 -3.38 4.44
CA TYR A 29 8.29 -3.72 4.60
C TYR A 29 8.06 -5.14 5.11
N ALA A 30 9.10 -5.97 5.16
CA ALA A 30 9.10 -7.32 5.74
C ALA A 30 8.03 -8.26 5.16
N ALA A 31 7.78 -8.15 3.85
CA ALA A 31 6.96 -9.09 3.11
C ALA A 31 7.79 -10.29 2.63
N GLY A 32 7.19 -11.48 2.59
CA GLY A 32 7.85 -12.70 2.12
C GLY A 32 6.88 -13.80 1.66
N PRO A 33 7.37 -15.03 1.45
CA PRO A 33 6.54 -16.16 1.08
C PRO A 33 5.38 -16.39 2.06
N GLY A 34 4.17 -16.55 1.51
CA GLY A 34 2.92 -16.68 2.30
C GLY A 34 2.19 -15.35 2.51
N ASP A 35 2.84 -14.22 2.22
CA ASP A 35 2.23 -12.91 2.35
C ASP A 35 1.43 -12.50 1.13
N ARG A 36 0.55 -11.53 1.36
CA ARG A 36 -0.44 -11.04 0.41
C ARG A 36 -0.40 -9.51 0.43
N VAL A 37 0.09 -8.93 -0.65
CA VAL A 37 0.24 -7.48 -0.83
C VAL A 37 -0.90 -6.99 -1.71
N LEU A 38 -1.68 -6.01 -1.26
CA LEU A 38 -2.71 -5.41 -2.09
C LEU A 38 -2.09 -4.48 -3.14
N GLN A 39 -2.48 -4.65 -4.40
CA GLN A 39 -2.25 -3.68 -5.46
C GLN A 39 -3.35 -2.62 -5.39
N PHE A 40 -3.12 -1.59 -4.57
CA PHE A 40 -4.08 -0.50 -4.36
C PHE A 40 -3.87 0.61 -5.39
N ALA A 41 -2.62 0.96 -5.65
CA ALA A 41 -2.27 2.04 -6.55
C ALA A 41 -2.59 1.71 -8.01
N SER A 42 -3.10 2.72 -8.73
CA SER A 42 -3.20 2.64 -10.18
C SER A 42 -1.82 2.33 -10.79
N PRO A 43 -1.72 1.46 -11.81
CA PRO A 43 -0.48 1.25 -12.57
C PRO A 43 0.13 2.52 -13.16
N SER A 44 -0.66 3.59 -13.30
CA SER A 44 -0.20 4.90 -13.77
C SER A 44 0.45 5.75 -12.66
N PHE A 45 0.47 5.28 -11.41
CA PHE A 45 1.12 5.91 -10.27
C PHE A 45 2.30 5.06 -9.80
N ASP A 46 3.39 5.71 -9.38
CA ASP A 46 4.65 5.03 -9.06
C ASP A 46 4.58 4.13 -7.83
N ALA A 47 3.67 4.40 -6.88
CA ALA A 47 3.38 3.51 -5.76
C ALA A 47 3.05 2.07 -6.18
N SER A 48 2.48 1.86 -7.37
CA SER A 48 2.22 0.52 -7.91
C SER A 48 3.52 -0.27 -8.16
N VAL A 49 4.62 0.42 -8.47
CA VAL A 49 5.94 -0.21 -8.61
C VAL A 49 6.47 -0.67 -7.26
N LEU A 50 6.22 0.09 -6.19
CA LEU A 50 6.53 -0.37 -4.83
C LEU A 50 5.74 -1.62 -4.46
N GLU A 51 4.43 -1.64 -4.72
CA GLU A 51 3.57 -2.81 -4.46
C GLU A 51 4.07 -4.06 -5.21
N LEU A 52 4.48 -3.90 -6.47
CA LEU A 52 5.09 -4.97 -7.28
C LEU A 52 6.42 -5.44 -6.70
N CYS A 53 7.28 -4.51 -6.26
CA CYS A 53 8.58 -4.85 -5.66
C CYS A 53 8.40 -5.58 -4.32
N VAL A 54 7.55 -5.09 -3.44
CA VAL A 54 7.28 -5.69 -2.12
C VAL A 54 6.64 -7.07 -2.27
N SER A 55 5.83 -7.28 -3.31
CA SER A 55 5.17 -8.56 -3.56
C SER A 55 6.07 -9.55 -4.32
N LEU A 56 6.16 -9.39 -5.64
CA LEU A 56 6.67 -10.39 -6.57
C LEU A 56 8.17 -10.62 -6.37
N LEU A 57 8.92 -9.59 -5.99
CA LEU A 57 10.37 -9.69 -5.79
C LEU A 57 10.75 -10.19 -4.39
N SER A 58 9.80 -10.27 -3.46
CA SER A 58 9.99 -10.86 -2.12
C SER A 58 9.39 -12.27 -2.00
N GLY A 59 8.77 -12.80 -3.06
CA GLY A 59 8.09 -14.10 -3.04
C GLY A 59 6.69 -14.09 -2.41
N ALA A 60 6.14 -12.91 -2.13
CA ALA A 60 4.76 -12.73 -1.68
C ALA A 60 3.79 -12.73 -2.88
N ALA A 61 2.50 -12.95 -2.60
CA ALA A 61 1.45 -12.85 -3.60
C ALA A 61 1.00 -11.39 -3.78
N LEU A 62 0.84 -10.97 -5.03
CA LEU A 62 0.14 -9.73 -5.36
C LEU A 62 -1.36 -10.01 -5.44
N VAL A 63 -2.15 -9.30 -4.64
CA VAL A 63 -3.61 -9.30 -4.68
C VAL A 63 -4.04 -8.12 -5.54
N THR A 64 -4.58 -8.38 -6.72
CA THR A 64 -5.05 -7.32 -7.61
C THR A 64 -6.19 -6.54 -6.94
N GLY A 65 -6.14 -5.22 -7.04
CA GLY A 65 -7.26 -4.36 -6.70
C GLY A 65 -8.49 -4.68 -7.55
N GLU A 66 -9.63 -4.11 -7.16
CA GLU A 66 -10.89 -4.28 -7.88
C GLU A 66 -11.18 -3.08 -8.79
N GLU A 67 -12.12 -3.25 -9.72
CA GLU A 67 -12.63 -2.13 -10.50
C GLU A 67 -13.41 -1.17 -9.60
N GLY A 68 -13.10 0.12 -9.71
CA GLY A 68 -13.75 1.17 -8.93
C GLY A 68 -12.96 1.62 -7.69
N PRO A 69 -13.50 2.57 -6.92
CA PRO A 69 -12.79 3.14 -5.79
C PRO A 69 -12.75 2.17 -4.61
N LEU A 70 -11.55 1.79 -4.18
CA LEU A 70 -11.34 1.06 -2.92
C LEU A 70 -11.31 2.04 -1.74
N VAL A 71 -12.49 2.32 -1.18
CA VAL A 71 -12.70 3.20 -0.02
C VAL A 71 -13.79 2.62 0.88
N GLY A 72 -13.89 3.14 2.10
CA GLY A 72 -14.96 2.82 3.05
C GLY A 72 -15.07 1.32 3.35
N GLU A 73 -16.31 0.85 3.42
CA GLU A 73 -16.63 -0.57 3.63
C GLU A 73 -16.01 -1.46 2.54
N ARG A 74 -15.94 -1.00 1.28
CA ARG A 74 -15.39 -1.85 0.22
C ARG A 74 -13.91 -2.15 0.44
N LEU A 75 -13.15 -1.15 0.87
CA LEU A 75 -11.75 -1.37 1.23
C LEU A 75 -11.63 -2.31 2.44
N ALA A 76 -12.48 -2.15 3.47
CA ALA A 76 -12.54 -3.06 4.62
C ALA A 76 -12.77 -4.52 4.19
N GLU A 77 -13.78 -4.75 3.35
CA GLU A 77 -14.16 -6.06 2.81
C GLU A 77 -13.00 -6.69 2.04
N VAL A 78 -12.37 -5.94 1.13
CA VAL A 78 -11.24 -6.46 0.34
C VAL A 78 -10.07 -6.85 1.24
N LEU A 79 -9.72 -6.03 2.23
CA LEU A 79 -8.65 -6.34 3.18
C LEU A 79 -8.95 -7.64 3.95
N ALA A 80 -10.20 -7.82 4.38
CA ALA A 80 -10.63 -9.01 5.13
C ALA A 80 -10.74 -10.26 4.23
N GLU A 81 -11.57 -10.21 3.19
CA GLU A 81 -11.88 -11.36 2.32
C GLU A 81 -10.64 -11.89 1.61
N ARG A 82 -9.79 -10.98 1.12
CA ARG A 82 -8.57 -11.35 0.41
C ARG A 82 -7.40 -11.59 1.37
N ARG A 83 -7.62 -11.52 2.68
CA ARG A 83 -6.62 -11.73 3.74
C ARG A 83 -5.36 -10.93 3.48
N VAL A 84 -5.52 -9.65 3.17
CA VAL A 84 -4.40 -8.76 2.85
C VAL A 84 -3.52 -8.63 4.09
N SER A 85 -2.22 -8.77 3.88
CA SER A 85 -1.20 -8.69 4.93
C SER A 85 -0.36 -7.42 4.89
N HIS A 86 -0.19 -6.89 3.68
CA HIS A 86 0.62 -5.70 3.40
C HIS A 86 -0.15 -4.82 2.43
N THR A 87 -0.16 -3.52 2.66
CA THR A 87 -0.80 -2.56 1.74
C THR A 87 -0.22 -1.17 1.94
N LEU A 88 -0.13 -0.42 0.84
CA LEU A 88 0.11 1.03 0.86
C LEU A 88 -1.22 1.72 0.57
N ILE A 89 -1.71 2.52 1.52
CA ILE A 89 -2.99 3.24 1.40
C ILE A 89 -2.75 4.71 1.76
N PRO A 90 -3.14 5.67 0.90
CA PRO A 90 -3.10 7.08 1.26
C PRO A 90 -3.95 7.37 2.51
N PRO A 91 -3.50 8.24 3.42
CA PRO A 91 -4.25 8.60 4.63
C PRO A 91 -5.71 8.97 4.35
N ALA A 92 -6.00 9.75 3.29
CA ALA A 92 -7.38 10.10 2.93
C ALA A 92 -8.26 8.89 2.61
N ALA A 93 -7.73 7.85 1.93
CA ALA A 93 -8.48 6.63 1.66
C ALA A 93 -8.65 5.78 2.92
N LEU A 94 -7.59 5.64 3.73
CA LEU A 94 -7.65 4.89 4.98
C LEU A 94 -8.65 5.51 5.97
N ALA A 95 -8.74 6.84 6.02
CA ALA A 95 -9.68 7.57 6.87
C ALA A 95 -11.16 7.34 6.52
N THR A 96 -11.47 6.84 5.32
CA THR A 96 -12.84 6.48 4.95
C THR A 96 -13.28 5.15 5.54
N VAL A 97 -12.34 4.28 5.94
CA VAL A 97 -12.63 2.95 6.48
C VAL A 97 -13.15 3.09 7.92
N PRO A 98 -14.25 2.40 8.31
CA PRO A 98 -14.75 2.46 9.68
C PRO A 98 -13.65 2.13 10.71
N PRO A 99 -13.41 2.96 11.73
CA PRO A 99 -12.33 2.74 12.71
C PRO A 99 -12.38 1.38 13.41
N GLN A 100 -13.59 0.84 13.62
CA GLN A 100 -13.81 -0.45 14.28
C GLN A 100 -13.23 -1.61 13.45
N THR A 101 -13.12 -1.43 12.12
CA THR A 101 -12.50 -2.39 11.21
C THR A 101 -11.03 -2.64 11.54
N ALA A 102 -10.32 -1.67 12.13
CA ALA A 102 -8.92 -1.86 12.48
C ALA A 102 -8.72 -3.10 13.37
N GLY A 103 -9.63 -3.38 14.31
CA GLY A 103 -9.55 -4.55 15.19
C GLY A 103 -9.98 -5.87 14.55
N THR A 104 -10.60 -5.85 13.37
CA THR A 104 -11.19 -7.04 12.72
C THR A 104 -10.33 -7.60 11.58
N LEU A 105 -9.13 -7.05 11.35
CA LEU A 105 -8.22 -7.44 10.28
C LEU A 105 -6.99 -8.20 10.82
N PRO A 106 -7.13 -9.46 11.29
CA PRO A 106 -6.04 -10.21 11.92
C PRO A 106 -4.87 -10.52 10.97
N HIS A 107 -5.12 -10.44 9.66
CA HIS A 107 -4.09 -10.70 8.65
C HIS A 107 -3.28 -9.46 8.28
N LEU A 108 -3.78 -8.24 8.53
CA LEU A 108 -3.12 -6.99 8.15
C LEU A 108 -1.96 -6.68 9.11
N ARG A 109 -0.76 -7.17 8.76
CA ARG A 109 0.44 -7.08 9.59
C ARG A 109 1.27 -5.82 9.33
N THR A 110 1.30 -5.33 8.10
CA THR A 110 2.03 -4.11 7.73
C THR A 110 1.12 -3.17 6.96
N LEU A 111 0.86 -2.00 7.54
CA LEU A 111 0.10 -0.92 6.93
C LEU A 111 1.06 0.23 6.61
N ILE A 112 1.23 0.50 5.33
CA ILE A 112 2.03 1.62 4.85
C ILE A 112 1.06 2.75 4.51
N VAL A 113 1.34 3.95 4.97
CA VAL A 113 0.67 5.18 4.57
C VAL A 113 1.68 6.10 3.91
N GLY A 114 1.25 6.88 2.92
CA GLY A 114 2.14 7.76 2.17
C GLY A 114 1.40 8.64 1.19
N ALA A 115 2.16 9.40 0.40
CA ALA A 115 1.70 10.42 -0.56
C ALA A 115 1.03 11.68 0.05
N GLU A 116 0.62 11.63 1.32
CA GLU A 116 -0.01 12.73 2.05
C GLU A 116 0.42 12.72 3.52
N ALA A 117 0.17 13.81 4.25
CA ALA A 117 0.40 13.85 5.69
C ALA A 117 -0.54 12.87 6.41
N CYS A 118 -0.01 12.01 7.27
CA CYS A 118 -0.79 11.11 8.11
C CYS A 118 -1.20 11.80 9.42
N PRO A 119 -2.51 11.98 9.69
CA PRO A 119 -3.01 12.48 10.96
C PRO A 119 -2.70 11.53 12.13
N ALA A 120 -2.54 12.06 13.35
CA ALA A 120 -2.19 11.28 14.53
C ALA A 120 -3.31 10.33 14.99
N ASP A 121 -4.57 10.75 14.87
CA ASP A 121 -5.75 9.93 15.17
C ASP A 121 -5.85 8.68 14.28
N LEU A 122 -5.38 8.80 13.03
CA LEU A 122 -5.28 7.66 12.12
C LEU A 122 -4.22 6.66 12.60
N VAL A 123 -3.10 7.15 13.14
CA VAL A 123 -2.07 6.30 13.76
C VAL A 123 -2.60 5.61 15.01
N ASP A 124 -3.27 6.35 15.89
CA ASP A 124 -3.84 5.81 17.13
C ASP A 124 -4.85 4.68 16.85
N THR A 125 -5.61 4.81 15.76
CA THR A 125 -6.60 3.81 15.33
C THR A 125 -5.94 2.59 14.67
N TRP A 126 -4.99 2.81 13.76
CA TRP A 126 -4.52 1.78 12.84
C TRP A 126 -3.17 1.15 13.20
N ALA A 127 -2.35 1.78 14.03
CA ALA A 127 -1.07 1.21 14.47
C ALA A 127 -1.20 0.03 15.45
N PRO A 128 -2.15 -0.01 16.41
CA PRO A 128 -2.21 -1.08 17.39
C PRO A 128 -2.29 -2.49 16.77
N GLY A 129 -1.45 -3.38 17.30
CA GLY A 129 -1.41 -4.79 16.90
C GLY A 129 -0.79 -5.08 15.53
N ARG A 130 -0.23 -4.07 14.84
CA ARG A 130 0.46 -4.24 13.56
C ARG A 130 1.64 -3.28 13.42
N ARG A 131 2.37 -3.42 12.33
CA ARG A 131 3.41 -2.48 11.94
C ARG A 131 2.80 -1.40 11.05
N MET A 132 2.83 -0.15 11.49
CA MET A 132 2.42 1.00 10.67
C MET A 132 3.64 1.83 10.29
N ILE A 133 3.76 2.18 9.00
CA ILE A 133 4.92 2.90 8.45
C ILE A 133 4.39 4.08 7.65
N ASN A 134 4.90 5.27 7.95
CA ASN A 134 4.68 6.45 7.12
C ASN A 134 5.87 6.60 6.16
N SER A 135 5.62 6.58 4.85
CA SER A 135 6.63 6.51 3.80
C SER A 135 6.41 7.49 2.66
#